data_AF-A0A060CKI9-F1
#
_entry.id   AF-A0A060CKI9-F1
#
_cell.length_a   1.000
_cell.length_b   1.000
_cell.length_c   1.000
_cell.angle_alpha   90.00
_cell.angle_beta   90.00
_cell.angle_gamma   90.00
#
_symmetry.space_group_name_H-M   'P 1'
#
loop_
_entity.id
_entity.type
_entity.pdbx_description
1 polymer ?
#
loop_
_entity_poly.entity_id
_entity_poly.type
_entity_poly.pdbx_seq_one_letter_code
_entity_poly.pdbx_strand_id
1 'polypeptide(L)'
;MSLVGGVNFEKSQFNRVIQSSRQPGSAFKPFIYALALENGMTPSTVLMDTPQALGGVDDSLSWKPRNYDGAFKGPMTLRNALEVSRNIPTIRLVQDLGVQKIHDFVKRFHMTADLPKRYVTFTWFVWN
;
A
#
# COMPACT_ATOMS: atom_id res chain seq x y z
N MET A 1 16.14 15.41 17.13
CA MET A 1 14.85 15.33 16.40
C MET A 1 14.55 16.70 15.80
N SER A 2 14.03 16.77 14.58
CA SER A 2 13.76 18.03 13.87
C SER A 2 12.48 17.95 13.04
N LEU A 3 11.80 19.09 12.86
CA LEU A 3 10.54 19.23 12.11
C LEU A 3 10.68 20.41 11.14
N VAL A 4 10.44 20.20 9.84
CA VAL A 4 10.50 21.25 8.82
C VAL A 4 9.16 21.30 8.07
N GLY A 5 8.36 22.32 8.34
CA GLY A 5 6.98 22.44 7.84
C GLY A 5 6.83 22.94 6.40
N GLY A 6 7.89 23.48 5.81
CA GLY A 6 7.87 24.04 4.46
C GLY A 6 9.23 24.58 4.04
N VAL A 7 9.35 24.95 2.77
CA VAL A 7 10.62 25.39 2.16
C VAL A 7 11.04 26.77 2.66
N ASN A 8 10.08 27.65 2.96
CA ASN A 8 10.32 29.00 3.47
C ASN A 8 9.14 29.41 4.37
N PHE A 9 9.42 29.65 5.65
CA PHE A 9 8.43 29.99 6.66
C PHE A 9 7.79 31.37 6.44
N GLU A 10 8.59 32.37 6.02
CA GLU A 10 8.12 33.72 5.72
C GLU A 10 7.12 33.74 4.55
N LYS A 11 7.27 32.82 3.59
CA LYS A 11 6.31 32.67 2.49
C LYS A 11 5.09 31.85 2.88
N SER A 12 5.23 30.88 3.79
CA SER A 12 4.15 29.99 4.18
C SER A 12 4.41 29.40 5.57
N GLN A 13 3.62 29.84 6.54
CA GLN A 13 3.65 29.32 7.90
C GLN A 13 2.88 28.00 8.06
N PHE A 14 2.25 27.50 6.98
CA PHE A 14 1.54 26.23 6.98
C PHE A 14 2.52 25.06 7.20
N ASN A 15 2.38 24.37 8.33
CA ASN A 15 3.25 23.28 8.73
C ASN A 15 2.78 21.95 8.14
N ARG A 16 3.42 21.52 7.06
CA ARG A 16 3.07 20.28 6.35
C ARG A 16 3.29 19.02 7.19
N VAL A 17 4.09 19.07 8.26
CA VAL A 17 4.33 17.88 9.10
C VAL A 17 3.11 17.52 9.94
N ILE A 18 2.37 18.51 10.42
CA ILE A 18 1.24 18.28 11.35
C ILE A 18 -0.12 18.67 10.75
N GLN A 19 -0.15 19.50 9.69
CA GLN A 19 -1.39 20.04 9.12
C GLN A 19 -1.70 19.50 7.71
N SER A 20 -0.74 18.87 7.01
CA SER A 20 -0.97 18.41 5.64
C SER A 20 -1.45 16.97 5.60
N SER A 21 -2.71 16.75 5.25
CA SER A 21 -3.21 15.43 4.87
C SER A 21 -2.83 15.08 3.43
N ARG A 22 -2.07 14.00 3.23
CA ARG A 22 -1.65 13.50 1.91
C ARG A 22 -1.81 11.99 1.85
N GLN A 23 -1.99 11.46 0.65
CA GLN A 23 -1.91 10.03 0.43
C GLN A 23 -0.44 9.59 0.60
N PRO A 24 -0.15 8.59 1.46
CA PRO A 24 1.20 8.07 1.66
C PRO A 24 1.67 7.21 0.49
N GLY A 25 0.73 6.66 -0.29
CA GLY A 25 1.03 5.79 -1.41
C GLY A 25 1.80 4.53 -1.00
N SER A 26 2.80 4.17 -1.79
CA SER A 26 3.71 3.04 -1.52
C SER A 26 4.37 3.04 -0.14
N ALA A 27 4.48 4.20 0.54
CA ALA A 27 4.98 4.25 1.92
C ALA A 27 4.08 3.52 2.93
N PHE A 28 2.84 3.18 2.55
CA PHE A 28 1.92 2.39 3.37
C PHE A 28 2.14 0.87 3.30
N LYS A 29 2.84 0.37 2.26
CA LYS A 29 3.07 -1.07 2.05
C LYS A 29 3.62 -1.79 3.27
N PRO A 30 4.59 -1.24 4.05
CA PRO A 30 5.10 -1.93 5.23
C PRO A 30 4.02 -2.41 6.21
N PHE A 31 2.90 -1.69 6.38
CA PHE A 31 1.80 -2.11 7.26
C PHE A 31 1.08 -3.36 6.73
N ILE A 32 0.86 -3.44 5.42
CA ILE A 32 0.22 -4.60 4.77
C ILE A 32 1.13 -5.83 4.90
N TYR A 33 2.43 -5.65 4.66
CA TYR A 33 3.41 -6.73 4.77
C TYR A 33 3.62 -7.18 6.22
N ALA A 34 3.61 -6.25 7.18
CA ALA A 34 3.65 -6.60 8.59
C ALA A 34 2.42 -7.41 9.02
N LEU A 35 1.22 -7.04 8.56
CA LEU A 35 0.02 -7.84 8.79
C LEU A 35 0.14 -9.22 8.13
N ALA A 36 0.69 -9.32 6.91
CA ALA A 36 0.93 -10.59 6.24
C ALA A 36 1.81 -11.52 7.10
N LEU A 37 2.89 -10.98 7.69
CA LEU A 37 3.77 -11.71 8.60
C LEU A 37 3.03 -12.16 9.88
N GLU A 38 2.21 -11.30 10.49
CA GLU A 38 1.36 -11.68 11.64
C GLU A 38 0.33 -12.77 11.29
N ASN A 39 0.04 -12.95 10.00
CA ASN A 39 -0.89 -13.96 9.48
C ASN A 39 -0.19 -15.24 9.00
N GLY A 40 1.04 -15.47 9.44
CA GLY A 40 1.77 -16.71 9.18
C GLY A 40 2.49 -16.75 7.84
N MET A 41 2.45 -15.67 7.04
CA MET A 41 3.37 -15.55 5.91
C MET A 41 4.80 -15.33 6.41
N THR A 42 5.78 -15.76 5.63
CA THR A 42 7.19 -15.59 5.94
C THR A 42 7.86 -14.72 4.87
N PRO A 43 9.07 -14.19 5.13
CA PRO A 43 9.81 -13.45 4.11
C PRO A 43 10.06 -14.24 2.82
N SER A 44 10.01 -15.58 2.87
CA SER A 44 10.15 -16.49 1.73
C SER A 44 8.83 -16.92 1.09
N THR A 45 7.67 -16.51 1.63
CA THR A 45 6.36 -16.76 0.99
C THR A 45 6.38 -16.21 -0.44
N VAL A 46 5.99 -17.04 -1.40
CA VAL A 46 5.98 -16.68 -2.82
C VAL A 46 4.68 -15.94 -3.16
N LEU A 47 4.83 -14.78 -3.79
CA LEU A 47 3.75 -13.96 -4.32
C LEU A 47 3.86 -13.90 -5.84
N MET A 48 2.71 -13.82 -6.50
CA MET A 48 2.64 -13.79 -7.96
C MET A 48 2.56 -12.35 -8.46
N ASP A 49 3.59 -11.91 -9.19
CA ASP A 49 3.59 -10.67 -9.95
C ASP A 49 3.22 -10.96 -11.42
N THR A 50 1.97 -11.33 -11.65
CA THR A 50 1.43 -11.70 -12.97
C THR A 50 0.07 -11.03 -13.23
N PRO A 51 -0.34 -10.83 -14.50
CA PRO A 51 -1.63 -10.24 -14.83
C PRO A 51 -2.83 -10.97 -14.20
N GLN A 52 -2.75 -12.30 -14.14
CA GLN A 52 -3.81 -13.17 -13.64
C GLN A 52 -3.97 -13.13 -12.12
N ALA A 53 -2.97 -12.64 -11.39
CA ALA A 53 -2.98 -12.60 -9.93
C ALA A 53 -4.08 -11.67 -9.37
N LEU A 54 -4.63 -10.79 -10.20
CA LEU A 54 -5.62 -9.77 -9.82
C LEU A 54 -7.08 -10.22 -10.01
N GLY A 55 -7.32 -11.53 -10.10
CA GLY A 55 -8.64 -12.09 -10.41
C GLY A 55 -9.79 -11.38 -9.70
N GLY A 56 -10.81 -10.97 -10.47
CA GLY A 56 -12.04 -10.39 -9.94
C GLY A 56 -12.03 -8.87 -9.71
N VAL A 57 -11.10 -8.10 -10.30
CA VAL A 57 -11.40 -6.68 -10.55
C VAL A 57 -12.51 -6.67 -11.61
N ASP A 58 -13.74 -6.43 -11.15
CA ASP A 58 -14.97 -6.36 -11.94
C ASP A 58 -14.69 -5.85 -13.37
N ASP A 59 -15.12 -6.59 -14.39
CA ASP A 59 -14.96 -6.21 -15.80
C ASP A 59 -15.62 -4.85 -16.11
N SER A 60 -16.52 -4.36 -15.23
CA SER A 60 -17.09 -3.01 -15.27
C SER A 60 -16.10 -1.89 -14.86
N LEU A 61 -15.06 -2.23 -14.10
CA LEU A 61 -14.00 -1.33 -13.69
C LEU A 61 -12.82 -1.48 -14.66
N SER A 62 -12.64 -0.50 -15.54
CA SER A 62 -11.51 -0.37 -16.46
C SER A 62 -10.13 -0.18 -15.79
N TRP A 63 -10.00 -0.50 -14.50
CA TRP A 63 -8.79 -0.34 -13.72
C TRP A 63 -7.85 -1.54 -13.91
N LYS A 64 -6.76 -1.31 -14.64
CA LYS A 64 -5.70 -2.30 -14.88
C LYS A 64 -4.44 -1.86 -14.13
N PRO A 65 -4.23 -2.28 -12.88
CA PRO A 65 -3.05 -1.88 -12.13
C PRO A 65 -1.79 -2.38 -12.83
N ARG A 66 -0.75 -1.55 -12.77
CA ARG A 66 0.57 -1.85 -13.32
C ARG A 66 1.63 -1.57 -12.27
N ASN A 67 2.75 -2.28 -12.37
CA ASN A 67 3.94 -1.89 -11.64
C ASN A 67 4.58 -0.65 -12.27
N TYR A 68 5.43 0.05 -11.52
CA TYR A 68 6.05 1.30 -11.99
C TYR A 68 6.84 1.13 -13.30
N ASP A 69 7.46 -0.04 -13.50
CA ASP A 69 8.25 -0.41 -14.67
C ASP A 69 7.41 -0.97 -15.82
N GLY A 70 6.09 -1.09 -15.64
CA GLY A 70 5.16 -1.67 -16.62
C GLY A 70 5.34 -3.17 -16.86
N ALA A 71 6.30 -3.83 -16.21
CA ALA A 71 6.62 -5.23 -16.42
C ALA A 71 6.01 -6.13 -15.33
N PHE A 72 5.96 -7.43 -15.62
CA PHE A 72 5.63 -8.49 -14.67
C PHE A 72 6.89 -9.33 -14.45
N LYS A 73 7.24 -9.60 -13.19
CA LYS A 73 8.45 -10.35 -12.83
C LYS A 73 8.16 -11.81 -12.47
N GLY A 74 6.90 -12.24 -12.49
CA GLY A 74 6.50 -13.60 -12.17
C GLY A 74 6.55 -13.89 -10.67
N PRO A 75 6.83 -15.14 -10.26
CA PRO A 75 6.93 -15.50 -8.85
C PRO A 75 8.08 -14.75 -8.16
N MET A 76 7.80 -14.16 -7.00
CA MET A 76 8.83 -13.52 -6.18
C MET A 76 8.53 -13.67 -4.69
N THR A 77 9.53 -13.52 -3.83
CA THR A 77 9.31 -13.63 -2.38
C THR A 77 8.62 -12.39 -1.83
N LEU A 78 7.92 -12.55 -0.69
CA LEU A 78 7.32 -11.46 0.08
C LEU A 78 8.35 -10.39 0.43
N ARG A 79 9.58 -10.78 0.82
CA ARG A 79 10.70 -9.85 1.03
C ARG A 79 10.99 -9.03 -0.23
N ASN A 80 11.24 -9.70 -1.36
CA ASN A 80 11.65 -9.02 -2.58
C ASN A 80 10.53 -8.11 -3.09
N ALA A 81 9.26 -8.52 -2.96
CA ALA A 81 8.12 -7.73 -3.38
C ALA A 81 8.06 -6.38 -2.64
N LEU A 82 8.34 -6.36 -1.33
CA LEU A 82 8.44 -5.11 -0.56
C LEU A 82 9.68 -4.31 -0.92
N GLU A 83 10.84 -4.96 -1.05
CA GLU A 83 12.13 -4.34 -1.36
C GLU A 83 12.07 -3.52 -2.65
N VAL A 84 11.48 -4.09 -3.71
CA VAL A 84 11.29 -3.41 -5.00
C VAL A 84 9.90 -2.77 -5.14
N SER A 85 9.18 -2.61 -4.03
CA SER A 85 7.88 -1.91 -3.92
C SER A 85 6.87 -2.30 -5.00
N ARG A 86 6.68 -3.61 -5.26
CA ARG A 86 5.79 -4.09 -6.33
C ARG A 86 4.32 -3.88 -5.98
N ASN A 87 3.56 -3.35 -6.93
CA ASN A 87 2.15 -3.03 -6.75
C ASN A 87 1.28 -4.29 -6.84
N ILE A 88 1.50 -5.14 -7.84
CA ILE A 88 0.63 -6.29 -8.10
C ILE A 88 0.66 -7.32 -6.95
N PRO A 89 1.83 -7.75 -6.43
CA PRO A 89 1.88 -8.59 -5.24
C PRO A 89 1.24 -7.94 -4.01
N THR A 90 1.39 -6.63 -3.84
CA THR A 90 0.78 -5.91 -2.72
C THR A 90 -0.75 -5.92 -2.81
N ILE A 91 -1.30 -5.65 -4.00
CA ILE A 91 -2.75 -5.70 -4.25
C ILE A 91 -3.27 -7.11 -3.95
N ARG A 92 -2.51 -8.14 -4.34
CA ARG A 92 -2.85 -9.53 -4.00
C ARG A 92 -2.88 -9.77 -2.49
N LEU A 93 -1.89 -9.26 -1.74
CA LEU A 93 -1.91 -9.32 -0.28
C LEU A 93 -3.13 -8.62 0.32
N VAL A 94 -3.54 -7.47 -0.22
CA VAL A 94 -4.78 -6.79 0.21
C VAL A 94 -6.00 -7.67 -0.02
N GLN A 95 -6.06 -8.37 -1.15
CA GLN A 95 -7.14 -9.31 -1.46
C GLN A 95 -7.16 -10.50 -0.50
N ASP A 96 -5.99 -11.09 -0.22
CA ASP A 96 -5.86 -12.26 0.66
C ASP A 96 -6.11 -11.94 2.14
N LEU A 97 -5.69 -10.76 2.61
CA LEU A 97 -5.87 -10.33 4.01
C LEU A 97 -7.24 -9.70 4.28
N GLY A 98 -7.81 -9.05 3.28
CA GLY A 98 -9.04 -8.27 3.38
C GLY A 98 -8.84 -6.87 3.99
N VAL A 99 -9.56 -5.89 3.43
CA VAL A 99 -9.46 -4.47 3.84
C VAL A 99 -9.77 -4.27 5.32
N GLN A 100 -10.79 -4.96 5.85
CA GLN A 100 -11.20 -4.81 7.26
C GLN A 100 -10.07 -5.19 8.23
N LYS A 101 -9.36 -6.30 7.95
CA LYS A 101 -8.25 -6.76 8.79
C LYS A 101 -7.08 -5.78 8.78
N ILE A 102 -6.81 -5.19 7.61
CA ILE A 102 -5.80 -4.13 7.46
C ILE A 102 -6.18 -2.90 8.27
N HIS A 103 -7.44 -2.47 8.23
CA HIS A 103 -7.93 -1.36 9.05
C HIS A 103 -7.74 -1.62 10.54
N ASP A 104 -8.14 -2.80 11.02
CA ASP A 104 -8.05 -3.13 12.44
C ASP A 104 -6.58 -3.25 12.92
N PHE A 105 -5.70 -3.77 12.06
CA PHE A 105 -4.25 -3.79 12.30
C PHE A 105 -3.67 -2.38 12.43
N VAL A 106 -4.03 -1.46 11.53
CA VAL A 106 -3.47 -0.10 11.46
C VAL A 106 -3.96 0.77 12.62
N LYS A 107 -5.18 0.54 13.14
CA LYS A 107 -5.69 1.22 14.34
C LYS A 107 -4.77 1.05 15.56
N ARG A 108 -4.02 -0.05 15.64
CA ARG A 108 -3.05 -0.31 16.72
C ARG A 108 -1.89 0.68 16.74
N PHE A 109 -1.64 1.38 15.63
CA PHE A 109 -0.61 2.41 15.49
C PHE A 109 -1.15 3.83 15.74
N HIS A 110 -2.39 3.96 16.22
CA HIS A 110 -3.05 5.24 16.50
C HIS A 110 -3.11 6.21 15.30
N MET A 111 -3.10 5.67 14.07
CA MET A 111 -3.28 6.48 12.87
C MET A 111 -4.72 7.00 12.81
N THR A 112 -4.89 8.32 12.75
CA THR A 112 -6.19 9.00 12.65
C THR A 112 -6.65 9.23 11.22
N ALA A 113 -5.90 8.72 10.24
CA ALA A 113 -6.21 8.87 8.82
C ALA A 113 -7.48 8.09 8.42
N ASP A 114 -8.34 8.72 7.62
CA ASP A 114 -9.48 8.05 6.99
C ASP A 114 -8.98 7.15 5.85
N LEU A 115 -8.93 5.85 6.12
CA LEU A 115 -8.50 4.85 5.15
C LEU A 115 -9.67 4.43 4.25
N PRO A 116 -9.45 4.18 2.95
CA PRO A 116 -10.51 3.70 2.08
C PRO A 116 -11.10 2.37 2.58
N LYS A 117 -12.43 2.26 2.58
CA LYS A 117 -13.13 1.06 3.08
C LYS A 117 -13.42 0.01 2.01
N ARG A 118 -13.42 0.42 0.73
CA ARG A 118 -13.69 -0.48 -0.40
C ARG A 118 -12.38 -1.01 -0.96
N TYR A 119 -12.37 -2.28 -1.39
CA TYR A 119 -11.20 -2.92 -1.98
C TYR A 119 -10.58 -2.09 -3.12
N VAL A 120 -11.39 -1.70 -4.11
CA VAL A 120 -10.92 -0.96 -5.29
C VAL A 120 -10.30 0.40 -4.93
N THR A 121 -10.89 1.14 -3.99
CA THR A 121 -10.32 2.44 -3.58
C THR A 121 -9.09 2.25 -2.68
N PHE A 122 -9.04 1.16 -1.92
CA PHE A 122 -7.87 0.82 -1.10
C PHE A 122 -6.68 0.42 -1.96
N THR A 123 -6.90 -0.36 -3.01
CA THR A 123 -5.82 -0.74 -3.93
C THR A 123 -5.26 0.47 -4.67
N TRP A 124 -6.10 1.45 -5.03
CA TRP A 124 -5.67 2.75 -5.55
C TRP A 124 -4.82 3.56 -4.54
N PHE A 125 -5.18 3.51 -3.26
CA PHE A 125 -4.45 4.18 -2.19
C PHE A 125 -3.02 3.64 -1.99
N VAL A 126 -2.82 2.32 -2.20
CA VAL A 126 -1.51 1.67 -2.07
C VAL A 126 -0.70 1.73 -3.38
N TRP A 127 -1.37 2.00 -4.51
CA TRP A 127 -0.76 2.05 -5.84
C TRP A 127 -0.08 3.38 -6.17
N ASN A 128 -0.65 4.51 -5.72
CA ASN A 128 -0.02 5.84 -5.86
C ASN A 128 1.25 5.98 -5.02
#